data_AF-A0A2R6S3J6-F1
#
_entry.id   AF-A0A2R6S3J6-F1
#
_cell.length_a   1.000
_cell.length_b   1.000
_cell.length_c   1.000
_cell.angle_alpha   90.00
_cell.angle_beta   90.00
_cell.angle_gamma   90.00
#
_symmetry.space_group_name_H-M   'P 1'
#
loop_
_entity.id
_entity.type
_entity.pdbx_description
1 polymer ?
#
loop_
_entity_poly.entity_id
_entity_poly.type
_entity_poly.pdbx_seq_one_letter_code
_entity_poly.pdbx_strand_id
1 'polypeptide(L)'
;MLHRDRPEKEYAPLYKKYDLGTTVWSALASGLLTGKYNNGVPEDSRFATHKDFFQKTLDTLDQEEGLAKIEKVKKLTKLAEEELGCNTAQLALAWVARHPTTSTVILGATKPAQVLDNLKAIEVIPKLTPEVLEKIEQILGNKPSPENTFGRPALDKFGPQ
;
A
#
# COMPACT_ATOMS: atom_id res chain seq x y z
N MET A 1 0.30 1.33 1.45
CA MET A 1 0.43 2.66 0.80
C MET A 1 -0.76 3.58 1.07
N LEU A 2 -1.99 3.27 0.65
CA LEU A 2 -3.13 4.21 0.82
C LEU A 2 -3.73 4.24 2.23
N HIS A 3 -3.52 3.19 3.02
CA HIS A 3 -3.96 3.07 4.40
C HIS A 3 -2.77 2.64 5.27
N ARG A 4 -2.34 3.51 6.20
CA ARG A 4 -1.04 3.39 6.90
C ARG A 4 -1.12 3.60 8.41
N ASP A 5 -2.09 4.38 8.91
CA ASP A 5 -2.12 4.80 10.31
C ASP A 5 -2.04 3.62 11.29
N ARG A 6 -2.95 2.66 11.24
CA ARG A 6 -2.92 1.54 12.20
C ARG A 6 -1.60 0.75 12.17
N PRO A 7 -1.15 0.21 11.02
CA PRO A 7 0.07 -0.59 10.99
C PRO A 7 1.34 0.22 11.30
N GLU A 8 1.47 1.47 10.85
CA GLU A 8 2.72 2.24 11.00
C GLU A 8 2.74 3.14 12.25
N LYS A 9 1.59 3.34 12.92
CA LYS A 9 1.46 4.15 14.14
C LYS A 9 0.96 3.33 15.33
N GLU A 10 -0.31 2.91 15.31
CA GLU A 10 -0.99 2.26 16.44
C GLU A 10 -0.28 0.95 16.86
N TYR A 11 0.20 0.18 15.87
CA TYR A 11 0.79 -1.13 16.11
C TYR A 11 2.32 -1.12 16.10
N ALA A 12 2.95 -0.03 15.64
CA ALA A 12 4.40 0.05 15.53
C ALA A 12 5.14 -0.22 16.85
N PRO A 13 4.67 0.24 18.03
CA PRO A 13 5.29 -0.13 19.30
C PRO A 13 5.29 -1.64 19.56
N LEU A 14 4.22 -2.35 19.17
CA LEU A 14 4.10 -3.79 19.39
C LEU A 14 5.13 -4.56 18.59
N TYR A 15 5.31 -4.19 17.32
CA TYR A 15 6.30 -4.82 16.44
C TYR A 15 7.70 -4.66 16.99
N LYS A 16 8.04 -3.45 17.46
CA LYS A 16 9.36 -3.14 18.01
C LYS A 16 9.62 -3.84 19.35
N LYS A 17 8.61 -3.92 20.23
CA LYS A 17 8.79 -4.48 21.57
C LYS A 17 8.87 -6.01 21.57
N TYR A 18 8.01 -6.66 20.77
CA TYR A 18 7.85 -8.10 20.81
C TYR A 18 8.46 -8.81 19.57
N ASP A 19 9.25 -8.08 18.78
CA ASP A 19 9.88 -8.56 17.54
C ASP A 19 8.88 -9.24 16.59
N LEU A 20 7.71 -8.60 16.41
CA LEU A 20 6.64 -9.17 15.61
C LEU A 20 6.78 -8.75 14.14
N GLY A 21 6.75 -9.76 13.28
CA GLY A 21 6.57 -9.64 11.85
C GLY A 21 5.10 -9.42 11.45
N THR A 22 4.88 -8.76 10.31
CA THR A 22 3.54 -8.54 9.76
C THR A 22 3.29 -9.35 8.49
N THR A 23 2.07 -9.86 8.39
CA THR A 23 1.49 -10.48 7.19
C THR A 23 0.52 -9.47 6.57
N VAL A 24 0.95 -8.76 5.53
CA VAL A 24 0.16 -7.70 4.91
C VAL A 24 -0.81 -8.30 3.89
N TRP A 25 -2.08 -7.87 3.91
CA TRP A 25 -3.11 -8.24 2.93
C TRP A 25 -3.66 -7.01 2.23
N SER A 26 -4.32 -7.20 1.08
CA SER A 26 -4.85 -6.10 0.26
C SER A 26 -3.82 -5.01 -0.06
N ALA A 27 -2.56 -5.38 -0.26
CA ALA A 27 -1.47 -4.43 -0.54
C ALA A 27 -1.75 -3.55 -1.77
N LEU A 28 -2.52 -4.07 -2.73
CA LEU A 28 -2.94 -3.36 -3.95
C LEU A 28 -4.29 -2.62 -3.82
N ALA A 29 -4.87 -2.51 -2.63
CA ALA A 29 -6.15 -1.86 -2.37
C ALA A 29 -7.26 -2.34 -3.33
N SER A 30 -7.51 -3.66 -3.34
CA SER A 30 -8.48 -4.31 -4.25
C SER A 30 -8.21 -4.09 -5.76
N GLY A 31 -6.98 -3.73 -6.11
CA GLY A 31 -6.55 -3.47 -7.47
C GLY A 31 -6.46 -1.98 -7.81
N LEU A 32 -6.81 -1.07 -6.90
CA LEU A 32 -6.69 0.37 -7.14
C LEU A 32 -5.25 0.80 -7.43
N LEU A 33 -4.27 0.24 -6.72
CA LEU A 33 -2.84 0.53 -6.92
C LEU A 33 -2.24 -0.15 -8.17
N THR A 34 -3.06 -0.73 -9.04
CA THR A 34 -2.59 -1.22 -10.35
C THR A 34 -2.72 -0.18 -11.45
N GLY A 35 -3.38 0.96 -11.19
CA GLY A 35 -3.66 2.00 -12.20
C GLY A 35 -4.82 1.67 -13.14
N LYS A 36 -5.37 0.45 -13.10
CA LYS A 36 -6.45 0.02 -14.02
C LYS A 36 -7.74 0.84 -13.90
N TYR A 37 -7.95 1.53 -12.77
CA TYR A 37 -9.12 2.36 -12.54
C TYR A 37 -8.90 3.86 -12.83
N ASN A 38 -7.72 4.24 -13.37
CA ASN A 38 -7.37 5.65 -13.60
C ASN A 38 -8.31 6.37 -14.58
N ASN A 39 -8.99 5.62 -15.45
CA ASN A 39 -9.88 6.11 -16.50
C ASN A 39 -11.28 5.48 -16.40
N GLY A 40 -11.75 5.17 -15.19
CA GLY A 40 -13.02 4.49 -14.94
C GLY A 40 -12.87 3.01 -14.61
N VAL A 41 -13.99 2.31 -14.38
CA VAL A 41 -14.01 0.92 -13.91
C VAL A 41 -14.07 -0.06 -15.10
N PRO A 42 -13.02 -0.88 -15.37
CA PRO A 42 -13.07 -1.87 -16.45
C PRO A 42 -14.09 -2.98 -16.16
N GLU A 43 -14.74 -3.51 -17.20
CA GLU A 43 -15.81 -4.52 -17.06
C GLU A 43 -15.32 -5.86 -16.46
N ASP A 44 -14.10 -6.28 -16.76
CA ASP A 44 -13.49 -7.51 -16.22
C ASP A 44 -12.81 -7.30 -14.85
N SER A 45 -12.97 -6.12 -14.25
CA SER A 45 -12.33 -5.78 -12.99
C SER A 45 -13.07 -6.34 -11.77
N ARG A 46 -12.39 -6.32 -10.62
CA ARG A 46 -12.97 -6.78 -9.36
C ARG A 46 -14.16 -5.92 -8.93
N PHE A 47 -14.08 -4.60 -9.16
CA PHE A 47 -15.17 -3.67 -8.86
C PHE A 47 -16.39 -3.89 -9.76
N ALA A 48 -16.20 -4.23 -11.04
CA ALA A 48 -17.30 -4.52 -11.96
C ALA A 48 -17.94 -5.90 -11.73
N THR A 49 -17.15 -6.92 -11.39
CA THR A 49 -17.63 -8.30 -11.22
C THR A 49 -18.22 -8.59 -9.84
N HIS A 50 -17.89 -7.78 -8.83
CA HIS A 50 -18.36 -7.94 -7.45
C HIS A 50 -18.97 -6.64 -6.90
N LYS A 51 -19.87 -6.02 -7.67
CA LYS A 51 -20.45 -4.70 -7.35
C LYS A 51 -21.06 -4.64 -5.97
N ASP A 52 -21.85 -5.63 -5.57
CA ASP A 52 -22.51 -5.65 -4.26
C ASP A 52 -21.53 -5.56 -3.09
N PHE A 53 -20.37 -6.22 -3.22
CA PHE A 53 -19.31 -6.18 -2.21
C PHE A 53 -18.58 -4.83 -2.20
N PHE A 54 -18.42 -4.20 -3.38
CA PHE A 54 -17.69 -2.94 -3.55
C PHE A 54 -18.58 -1.71 -3.70
N GLN A 55 -19.88 -1.80 -3.41
CA GLN A 55 -20.85 -0.72 -3.64
C GLN A 55 -20.39 0.60 -3.03
N LYS A 56 -19.99 0.60 -1.75
CA LYS A 56 -19.47 1.79 -1.06
C LYS A 56 -18.22 2.39 -1.73
N THR A 57 -17.35 1.54 -2.27
CA THR A 57 -16.16 2.00 -3.00
C THR A 57 -16.55 2.61 -4.33
N LEU A 58 -17.50 2.01 -5.05
CA LEU A 58 -18.03 2.53 -6.31
C LEU A 58 -18.72 3.88 -6.11
N ASP A 59 -19.57 4.00 -5.09
CA ASP A 59 -20.31 5.24 -4.77
C ASP A 59 -19.38 6.42 -4.44
N THR A 60 -18.19 6.13 -3.93
CA THR A 60 -17.20 7.14 -3.51
C THR A 60 -16.07 7.35 -4.53
N LEU A 61 -16.00 6.54 -5.58
CA LEU A 61 -14.88 6.56 -6.53
C LEU A 61 -14.81 7.87 -7.32
N ASP A 62 -15.98 8.38 -7.72
CA ASP A 62 -16.13 9.64 -8.47
C ASP A 62 -16.28 10.87 -7.56
N GLN A 63 -16.27 10.66 -6.23
CA GLN A 63 -16.27 11.75 -5.25
C GLN A 63 -14.85 12.27 -5.03
N GLU A 64 -14.74 13.44 -4.38
CA GLU A 64 -13.45 14.13 -4.15
C GLU A 64 -12.37 13.21 -3.54
N GLU A 65 -12.73 12.39 -2.55
CA GLU A 65 -11.79 11.46 -1.92
C GLU A 65 -11.32 10.34 -2.87
N GLY A 66 -12.23 9.80 -3.68
CA GLY A 66 -11.93 8.76 -4.67
C GLY A 66 -11.05 9.29 -5.79
N LEU A 67 -11.40 10.47 -6.33
CA LEU A 67 -10.62 11.18 -7.33
C LEU A 67 -9.22 11.52 -6.80
N ALA A 68 -9.11 12.00 -5.55
CA ALA A 68 -7.82 12.26 -4.92
C ALA A 68 -6.96 10.99 -4.80
N LYS A 69 -7.55 9.83 -4.48
CA LYS A 69 -6.83 8.54 -4.50
C LYS A 69 -6.38 8.17 -5.90
N ILE A 70 -7.24 8.31 -6.91
CA ILE A 70 -6.91 8.02 -8.31
C ILE A 70 -5.76 8.91 -8.80
N GLU A 71 -5.78 10.21 -8.48
CA GLU A 71 -4.70 11.13 -8.85
C GLU A 71 -3.35 10.75 -8.21
N LYS A 72 -3.37 10.27 -6.96
CA LYS A 72 -2.17 9.69 -6.34
C LYS A 72 -1.68 8.45 -7.09
N VAL A 73 -2.59 7.56 -7.48
CA VAL A 73 -2.23 6.37 -8.27
C VAL A 73 -1.64 6.77 -9.63
N LYS A 74 -2.22 7.74 -10.35
CA LYS A 74 -1.65 8.25 -11.61
C LYS A 74 -0.23 8.78 -11.45
N LYS A 75 0.04 9.55 -10.39
CA LYS A 75 1.39 10.05 -10.08
C LYS A 75 2.35 8.91 -9.76
N LEU A 76 1.91 7.90 -8.99
CA LEU A 76 2.71 6.70 -8.71
C LEU A 76 2.97 5.88 -9.98
N THR A 77 1.99 5.76 -10.89
CA THR A 77 2.16 5.12 -12.20
C THR A 77 3.27 5.81 -12.99
N LYS A 78 3.21 7.14 -13.10
CA LYS A 78 4.23 7.91 -13.78
C LYS A 78 5.63 7.69 -13.19
N LEU A 79 5.75 7.75 -11.86
CA LEU A 79 7.02 7.49 -11.16
C LEU A 79 7.54 6.05 -11.42
N ALA A 80 6.65 5.06 -11.35
CA ALA A 80 6.99 3.66 -11.57
C ALA A 80 7.53 3.42 -12.98
N GLU A 81 6.87 3.98 -13.99
CA GLU A 81 7.20 3.81 -15.39
C GLU A 81 8.47 4.58 -15.77
N GLU A 82 8.55 5.86 -15.42
CA GLU A 82 9.61 6.76 -15.89
C GLU A 82 10.94 6.58 -15.15
N GLU A 83 10.91 6.29 -13.83
CA GLU A 83 12.14 6.24 -13.03
C GLU A 83 12.57 4.82 -12.66
N LEU A 84 11.63 3.88 -12.53
CA LEU A 84 11.91 2.54 -12.03
C LEU A 84 11.80 1.45 -13.10
N GLY A 85 11.20 1.77 -14.25
CA GLY A 85 10.93 0.82 -15.34
C GLY A 85 10.03 -0.32 -14.89
N CYS A 86 9.04 -0.05 -14.04
CA CYS A 86 8.12 -1.03 -13.48
C CYS A 86 6.67 -0.51 -13.54
N ASN A 87 5.70 -1.38 -13.26
CA ASN A 87 4.31 -0.94 -13.15
C ASN A 87 3.94 -0.56 -11.70
N THR A 88 2.83 0.16 -11.54
CA THR A 88 2.38 0.65 -10.21
C THR A 88 2.11 -0.47 -9.21
N ALA A 89 1.66 -1.64 -9.67
CA ALA A 89 1.41 -2.78 -8.80
C ALA A 89 2.72 -3.32 -8.22
N GLN A 90 3.74 -3.47 -9.07
CA GLN A 90 5.10 -3.87 -8.68
C GLN A 90 5.70 -2.85 -7.70
N LEU A 91 5.57 -1.55 -7.99
CA LEU A 91 6.00 -0.48 -7.07
C LEU A 91 5.31 -0.60 -5.71
N ALA A 92 3.99 -0.76 -5.69
CA ALA A 92 3.23 -0.82 -4.44
C ALA A 92 3.57 -2.05 -3.59
N LEU A 93 3.75 -3.20 -4.23
CA LEU A 93 4.18 -4.43 -3.57
C LEU A 93 5.61 -4.32 -3.05
N ALA A 94 6.53 -3.78 -3.84
CA ALA A 94 7.91 -3.55 -3.43
C ALA A 94 8.01 -2.59 -2.24
N TRP A 95 7.21 -1.52 -2.26
CA TRP A 95 7.14 -0.55 -1.16
C TRP A 95 6.68 -1.22 0.14
N VAL A 96 5.64 -2.06 0.08
CA VAL A 96 5.15 -2.78 1.26
C VAL A 96 6.14 -3.85 1.72
N ALA A 97 6.73 -4.60 0.78
CA ALA A 97 7.68 -5.68 1.08
C ALA A 97 9.01 -5.17 1.66
N ARG A 98 9.43 -3.95 1.31
CA ARG A 98 10.61 -3.30 1.88
C ARG A 98 10.40 -2.83 3.32
N HIS A 99 9.16 -2.69 3.79
CA HIS A 99 8.90 -2.17 5.12
C HIS A 99 9.56 -3.08 6.19
N PRO A 100 10.34 -2.54 7.15
CA PRO A 100 11.15 -3.38 8.05
C PRO A 100 10.38 -4.42 8.86
N THR A 101 9.13 -4.13 9.18
CA THR A 101 8.26 -5.04 9.94
C THR A 101 7.43 -5.97 9.07
N THR A 102 7.58 -5.93 7.74
CA THR A 102 6.82 -6.80 6.82
C THR A 102 7.58 -8.09 6.56
N SER A 103 7.04 -9.19 7.07
CA SER A 103 7.59 -10.53 6.88
C SER A 103 7.02 -11.21 5.65
N THR A 104 5.76 -10.96 5.33
CA THR A 104 5.11 -11.54 4.15
C THR A 104 3.99 -10.64 3.62
N VAL A 105 3.72 -10.78 2.33
CA VAL A 105 2.68 -10.03 1.61
C VAL A 105 1.78 -11.04 0.90
N ILE A 106 0.50 -11.06 1.27
CA ILE A 106 -0.52 -11.88 0.61
C ILE A 106 -0.86 -11.22 -0.73
N LEU A 107 -0.45 -11.88 -1.82
CA LEU A 107 -0.72 -11.43 -3.18
C LEU A 107 -2.16 -11.74 -3.60
N GLY A 108 -2.83 -10.76 -4.19
CA GLY A 108 -4.12 -10.93 -4.83
C GLY A 108 -3.96 -11.03 -6.36
N ALA A 109 -4.60 -12.01 -6.97
CA ALA A 109 -4.64 -12.20 -8.42
C ALA A 109 -5.95 -12.87 -8.86
N THR A 110 -6.47 -12.48 -10.02
CA THR A 110 -7.60 -13.13 -10.70
C THR A 110 -7.17 -13.99 -11.89
N LYS A 111 -5.93 -13.82 -12.36
CA LYS A 111 -5.34 -14.56 -13.48
C LYS A 111 -3.89 -14.95 -13.10
N PRO A 112 -3.38 -16.14 -13.48
CA PRO A 112 -2.00 -16.57 -13.14
C PRO A 112 -0.91 -15.57 -13.57
N ALA A 113 -1.10 -14.91 -14.71
CA ALA A 113 -0.17 -13.89 -15.20
C ALA A 113 0.04 -12.73 -14.20
N GLN A 114 -0.98 -12.37 -13.41
CA GLN A 114 -0.86 -11.33 -12.38
C GLN A 114 0.02 -11.78 -11.21
N VAL A 115 0.07 -13.08 -10.90
CA VAL A 115 0.98 -13.59 -9.86
C VAL A 115 2.43 -13.41 -10.32
N LEU A 116 2.72 -13.84 -11.55
CA LEU A 116 4.05 -13.68 -12.14
C LEU A 116 4.46 -12.21 -12.24
N ASP A 117 3.52 -11.34 -12.63
CA ASP A 117 3.77 -9.90 -12.68
C ASP A 117 4.01 -9.28 -11.30
N ASN A 118 3.20 -9.66 -10.30
CA ASN A 118 3.37 -9.21 -8.92
C ASN A 118 4.74 -9.62 -8.34
N LEU A 119 5.25 -10.80 -8.68
CA LEU A 119 6.56 -11.28 -8.20
C LEU A 119 7.75 -10.44 -8.70
N LYS A 120 7.60 -9.74 -9.84
CA LYS A 120 8.61 -8.79 -10.33
C LYS A 120 8.83 -7.59 -9.40
N ALA A 121 7.95 -7.38 -8.41
CA ALA A 121 8.18 -6.42 -7.33
C ALA A 121 9.52 -6.64 -6.62
N ILE A 122 10.03 -7.88 -6.56
CA ILE A 122 11.33 -8.19 -5.96
C ILE A 122 12.47 -7.42 -6.65
N GLU A 123 12.40 -7.24 -7.97
CA GLU A 123 13.39 -6.50 -8.75
C GLU A 123 13.30 -4.98 -8.52
N VAL A 124 12.19 -4.49 -7.96
CA VAL A 124 11.95 -3.08 -7.68
C VAL A 124 12.43 -2.69 -6.28
N ILE A 125 12.41 -3.61 -5.31
CA ILE A 125 12.87 -3.37 -3.92
C ILE A 125 14.24 -2.66 -3.85
N PRO A 126 15.31 -3.11 -4.53
CA PRO A 126 16.61 -2.45 -4.45
C PRO A 126 16.64 -1.06 -5.11
N LYS A 127 15.66 -0.74 -5.98
CA LYS A 127 15.54 0.56 -6.65
C LYS A 127 14.85 1.62 -5.80
N LEU A 128 14.26 1.23 -4.66
CA LEU A 128 13.60 2.16 -3.72
C LEU A 128 14.65 2.90 -2.87
N THR A 129 15.40 3.78 -3.51
CA THR A 129 16.38 4.67 -2.86
C THR A 129 15.69 5.69 -1.95
N PRO A 130 16.42 6.35 -1.03
CA PRO A 130 15.84 7.41 -0.18
C PRO A 130 15.13 8.50 -0.99
N GLU A 131 15.68 8.87 -2.15
CA GLU A 131 15.11 9.90 -3.02
C GLU A 131 13.78 9.44 -3.64
N VAL A 132 13.70 8.19 -4.10
CA VAL A 132 12.47 7.60 -4.64
C VAL A 132 11.41 7.48 -3.54
N LEU A 133 11.81 7.06 -2.34
CA LEU A 133 10.90 6.96 -1.20
C LEU A 133 10.34 8.32 -0.80
N GLU A 134 11.16 9.37 -0.81
CA GLU A 134 10.71 10.73 -0.54
C GLU A 134 9.67 11.19 -1.58
N LYS A 135 9.89 10.92 -2.88
CA LYS A 135 8.88 11.19 -3.93
C LYS A 135 7.57 10.43 -3.67
N ILE A 136 7.64 9.17 -3.26
CA ILE A 136 6.45 8.38 -2.90
C ILE A 136 5.72 9.02 -1.70
N GLU A 137 6.45 9.42 -0.66
CA GLU A 137 5.86 10.10 0.51
C GLU A 137 5.18 11.41 0.12
N GLN A 138 5.78 12.21 -0.76
CA GLN A 138 5.19 13.44 -1.27
C GLN A 138 3.92 13.19 -2.09
N ILE A 139 3.91 12.16 -2.94
CA ILE A 139 2.72 11.78 -3.71
C ILE A 139 1.61 11.30 -2.77
N LEU A 140 1.93 10.45 -1.81
CA LEU A 140 0.95 9.87 -0.92
C LEU A 140 0.40 10.89 0.08
N GLY A 141 1.24 11.77 0.62
CA GLY A 141 0.86 12.83 1.56
C GLY A 141 0.10 12.30 2.79
N ASN A 142 0.34 11.06 3.20
CA ASN A 142 -0.40 10.35 4.24
C ASN A 142 0.51 9.65 5.26
N LYS A 143 1.75 10.12 5.38
CA LYS A 143 2.71 9.59 6.36
C LYS A 143 2.12 9.74 7.77
N PRO A 144 1.97 8.65 8.54
CA PRO A 144 1.38 8.73 9.86
C PRO A 144 2.21 9.62 10.79
N SER A 145 1.52 10.43 11.60
CA SER A 145 2.17 11.19 12.68
C SER A 145 2.63 10.25 13.80
N PRO A 146 3.71 10.59 14.52
CA PRO A 146 4.11 9.82 15.70
C PRO A 146 2.96 9.65 16.69
N GLU A 147 2.93 8.51 17.39
CA GLU A 147 1.94 8.27 18.43
C GLU A 147 2.14 9.22 19.61
N ASN A 148 1.07 9.86 20.07
CA ASN A 148 1.12 10.70 21.26
C ASN A 148 0.95 9.83 22.49
N THR A 149 2.00 9.71 23.27
CA THR A 149 2.00 8.88 24.49
C THR A 149 1.32 9.56 25.68
N PHE A 150 1.02 10.86 25.61
CA PHE A 150 0.47 11.65 26.73
C PHE A 150 1.20 11.43 28.06
N GLY A 151 2.53 11.27 28.00
CA GLY A 151 3.38 11.00 29.17
C GLY A 151 3.32 9.56 29.69
N ARG A 152 2.54 8.67 29.07
CA ARG A 152 2.51 7.24 29.38
C ARG A 152 3.72 6.54 28.75
N PRO A 153 4.30 5.51 29.39
CA PRO A 153 5.27 4.66 28.71
C PRO A 153 4.60 3.99 27.50
N ALA A 154 5.34 3.90 26.38
CA ALA A 154 4.79 3.46 25.09
C ALA A 154 4.11 2.08 25.15
N LEU A 155 4.61 1.18 26.00
CA LEU A 155 4.05 -0.13 26.31
C LEU A 155 4.41 -0.50 27.74
N ASP A 156 3.72 -1.48 28.32
CA ASP A 156 3.95 -1.97 29.69
C ASP A 156 5.46 -2.19 29.99
N LYS A 157 5.96 -1.60 31.07
CA LYS A 157 7.38 -1.74 31.47
C LYS A 157 7.73 -3.17 31.88
N PHE A 158 6.75 -4.02 32.18
CA PHE A 158 6.94 -5.39 32.67
C PHE A 158 6.69 -6.48 31.62
N GLY A 159 6.64 -6.12 30.32
CA GLY A 159 6.58 -7.12 29.24
C GLY A 159 7.84 -8.00 29.18
N PRO A 160 7.82 -9.10 28.40
CA PRO A 160 8.89 -10.08 28.37
C PRO A 160 10.22 -9.41 28.04
N GLN A 161 11.22 -9.68 28.89
CA GLN A 161 12.61 -9.24 28.74
C GLN A 161 13.36 -10.08 27.72
#